data_AF-I5ASI0-F1
#
_entry.id   AF-I5ASI0-F1
#
_cell.length_a   1.000
_cell.length_b   1.000
_cell.length_c   1.000
_cell.angle_alpha   90.00
_cell.angle_beta   90.00
_cell.angle_gamma   90.00
#
_symmetry.space_group_name_H-M   'P 1'
#
loop_
_entity.id
_entity.type
_entity.pdbx_description
1 polymer ?
#
loop_
_entity_poly.entity_id
_entity_poly.type
_entity_poly.pdbx_seq_one_letter_code
_entity_poly.pdbx_strand_id
1 'polypeptide(L)'
;MERVYYTERLLDAFRRYYDVNQEVEGAPEEFFARCDFHVTDARYVLSKKNVLWSTDSHEYCYIFSLDHLTLDDYRRFEKYAYDDGMRRITPGHGHKCTAITLIAVCKSCESDARRALRRCRLHKEFRFSLDGWMDFHTALAELDPERVYTNFSGHKNAGVLKKLFKIKPEGEITNEHSIDTANRNCCTGLRLSFLRPLARKNLGHRSDP
;
A
#
# COMPACT_ATOMS: atom_id res chain seq x y z
N MET A 1 -17.33 -15.92 -2.31
CA MET A 1 -18.26 -14.88 -1.83
C MET A 1 -17.60 -13.99 -0.79
N GLU A 2 -17.00 -14.56 0.27
CA GLU A 2 -16.32 -13.81 1.32
C GLU A 2 -15.13 -12.95 0.84
N ARG A 3 -14.26 -13.50 -0.03
CA ARG A 3 -13.12 -12.76 -0.59
C ARG A 3 -13.52 -11.47 -1.30
N VAL A 4 -14.47 -11.55 -2.22
CA VAL A 4 -14.96 -10.40 -3.00
C VAL A 4 -15.56 -9.34 -2.08
N TYR A 5 -16.32 -9.75 -1.07
CA TYR A 5 -16.86 -8.82 -0.06
C TYR A 5 -15.75 -8.04 0.65
N TYR A 6 -14.68 -8.70 1.08
CA TYR A 6 -13.55 -8.03 1.69
C TYR A 6 -12.79 -7.13 0.72
N THR A 7 -12.58 -7.56 -0.52
CA THR A 7 -11.94 -6.73 -1.56
C THR A 7 -12.78 -5.48 -1.87
N GLU A 8 -14.10 -5.57 -1.96
CA GLU A 8 -14.99 -4.41 -2.14
C GLU A 8 -14.94 -3.48 -0.94
N ARG A 9 -14.94 -4.00 0.29
CA ARG A 9 -14.78 -3.17 1.49
C ARG A 9 -13.45 -2.43 1.53
N LEU A 10 -12.38 -3.06 1.03
CA LEU A 10 -11.10 -2.40 0.84
C LEU A 10 -11.25 -1.28 -0.20
N LEU A 11 -11.82 -1.58 -1.37
CA LEU A 11 -11.99 -0.61 -2.45
C LEU A 11 -12.84 0.60 -2.02
N ASP A 12 -13.93 0.39 -1.28
CA ASP A 12 -14.77 1.43 -0.71
C ASP A 12 -14.02 2.36 0.25
N ALA A 13 -13.05 1.83 0.99
CA ALA A 13 -12.20 2.65 1.83
C ALA A 13 -11.27 3.53 0.97
N PHE A 14 -10.75 3.00 -0.14
CA PHE A 14 -9.90 3.72 -1.08
C PHE A 14 -10.67 4.79 -1.88
N ARG A 15 -11.90 4.50 -2.35
CA ARG A 15 -12.77 5.42 -3.11
C ARG A 15 -12.96 6.80 -2.47
N ARG A 16 -12.73 6.93 -1.17
CA ARG A 16 -12.86 8.21 -0.44
C ARG A 16 -11.68 9.16 -0.64
N TYR A 17 -10.52 8.64 -1.02
CA TYR A 17 -9.27 9.39 -1.07
C TYR A 17 -8.47 9.17 -2.36
N TYR A 18 -8.76 8.09 -3.10
CA TYR A 18 -8.02 7.66 -4.29
C TYR A 18 -8.92 7.69 -5.51
N ASP A 19 -8.30 7.93 -6.66
CA ASP A 19 -8.91 7.74 -7.97
C ASP A 19 -8.85 6.24 -8.32
N VAL A 20 -10.02 5.61 -8.45
CA VAL A 20 -10.15 4.15 -8.62
C VAL A 20 -10.34 3.79 -10.09
N ASN A 21 -9.52 2.85 -10.57
CA ASN A 21 -9.50 2.35 -11.93
C ASN A 21 -9.69 0.81 -11.93
N GLN A 22 -10.85 0.32 -12.35
CA GLN A 22 -11.15 -1.12 -12.36
C GLN A 22 -10.98 -1.75 -13.75
N GLU A 23 -11.12 -0.95 -14.80
CA GLU A 23 -10.94 -1.38 -16.19
C GLU A 23 -9.55 -0.96 -16.68
N VAL A 24 -8.60 -1.89 -16.62
CA VAL A 24 -7.23 -1.66 -17.08
C VAL A 24 -6.86 -2.70 -18.12
N GLU A 25 -6.57 -2.23 -19.33
CA GLU A 25 -6.18 -3.09 -20.44
C GLU A 25 -4.86 -3.83 -20.13
N GLY A 26 -4.83 -5.13 -20.44
CA GLY A 26 -3.64 -5.98 -20.19
C GLY A 26 -3.42 -6.35 -18.73
N ALA A 27 -4.36 -6.04 -17.84
CA ALA A 27 -4.30 -6.48 -16.45
C ALA A 27 -4.48 -8.01 -16.33
N PRO A 28 -3.82 -8.67 -15.34
CA PRO A 28 -4.09 -10.06 -15.00
C PRO A 28 -5.56 -10.29 -14.67
N GLU A 29 -6.08 -11.50 -14.87
CA GLU A 29 -7.47 -11.85 -14.56
C GLU A 29 -7.84 -11.59 -13.09
N GLU A 30 -6.88 -11.77 -12.19
CA GLU A 30 -7.06 -11.56 -10.75
C GLU A 30 -6.98 -10.10 -10.32
N PHE A 31 -6.65 -9.19 -11.25
CA PHE A 31 -6.64 -7.76 -10.98
C PHE A 31 -8.06 -7.27 -10.68
N PHE A 32 -8.18 -6.54 -9.57
CA PHE A 32 -9.45 -6.02 -9.11
C PHE A 32 -9.59 -4.51 -9.34
N ALA A 33 -8.55 -3.75 -9.00
CA ALA A 33 -8.51 -2.31 -9.17
C ALA A 33 -7.09 -1.75 -9.00
N ARG A 34 -6.85 -0.59 -9.61
CA ARG A 34 -5.74 0.31 -9.32
C ARG A 34 -6.28 1.58 -8.68
N CYS A 35 -5.74 1.96 -7.52
CA CYS A 35 -6.11 3.17 -6.81
C CYS A 35 -4.94 4.16 -6.80
N ASP A 36 -5.16 5.34 -7.37
CA ASP A 36 -4.13 6.35 -7.56
C ASP A 36 -4.32 7.49 -6.55
N PHE A 37 -3.24 7.91 -5.90
CA PHE A 37 -3.24 9.03 -4.96
C PHE A 37 -2.08 9.96 -5.25
N HIS A 38 -2.38 11.26 -5.34
CA HIS A 38 -1.41 12.30 -5.64
C HIS A 38 -1.53 13.41 -4.60
N VAL A 39 -0.39 13.80 -4.03
CA VAL A 39 -0.33 14.91 -3.07
C VAL A 39 0.85 15.82 -3.39
N THR A 40 0.59 17.12 -3.39
CA THR A 40 1.59 18.18 -3.54
C THR A 40 1.70 18.93 -2.22
N ASP A 41 2.85 18.84 -1.57
CA ASP A 41 3.18 19.63 -0.39
C ASP A 41 3.99 20.85 -0.81
N ALA A 42 3.44 22.05 -0.63
CA ALA A 42 4.13 23.31 -0.89
C ALA A 42 4.36 24.08 0.42
N ARG A 43 5.60 24.56 0.64
CA ARG A 43 5.90 25.52 1.71
C ARG A 43 6.09 26.91 1.13
N TYR A 44 5.44 27.89 1.74
CA TYR A 44 5.49 29.30 1.34
C TYR A 44 6.41 30.08 2.28
N VAL A 45 7.17 31.05 1.75
CA VAL A 45 7.93 32.00 2.57
C VAL A 45 7.36 33.40 2.38
N LEU A 46 6.99 34.04 3.50
CA LEU A 46 6.53 35.43 3.63
C LEU A 46 5.18 35.80 2.97
N SER A 47 4.74 35.14 1.88
CA SER A 47 3.39 35.31 1.32
C SER A 47 2.98 34.12 0.42
N LYS A 48 1.68 33.91 0.14
CA LYS A 48 1.19 32.87 -0.80
C LYS A 48 1.76 32.97 -2.23
N LYS A 49 2.40 34.10 -2.58
CA LYS A 49 3.01 34.32 -3.89
C LYS A 49 4.43 33.75 -4.02
N ASN A 50 5.08 33.40 -2.90
CA ASN A 50 6.45 32.87 -2.90
C ASN A 50 6.46 31.44 -2.35
N VAL A 51 6.39 30.45 -3.25
CA VAL A 51 6.61 29.04 -2.93
C VAL A 51 8.11 28.83 -2.75
N LEU A 52 8.55 28.47 -1.55
CA LEU A 52 9.95 28.16 -1.22
C LEU A 52 10.37 26.82 -1.85
N TRP A 53 9.47 25.83 -1.80
CA TRP A 53 9.61 24.54 -2.47
C TRP A 53 8.25 23.84 -2.55
N SER A 54 8.07 23.02 -3.58
CA SER A 54 6.93 22.13 -3.79
C SER A 54 7.45 20.71 -3.98
N THR A 55 6.86 19.74 -3.30
CA THR A 55 7.19 18.32 -3.44
C THR A 55 5.94 17.49 -3.69
N ASP A 56 5.96 16.74 -4.78
CA ASP A 56 4.94 15.80 -5.18
C ASP A 56 5.27 14.41 -4.66
N SER A 57 4.26 13.77 -4.08
CA SER A 57 4.32 12.36 -3.69
C SER A 57 3.14 11.62 -4.32
N HIS A 58 3.41 10.42 -4.81
CA HIS A 58 2.42 9.59 -5.49
C HIS A 58 2.32 8.22 -4.84
N GLU A 59 1.13 7.64 -4.87
CA GLU A 59 0.90 6.26 -4.47
C GLU A 59 -0.01 5.57 -5.48
N TYR A 60 0.44 4.41 -5.96
CA TYR A 60 -0.30 3.56 -6.89
C TYR A 60 -0.54 2.20 -6.23
N CYS A 61 -1.78 1.94 -5.82
CA CYS A 61 -2.15 0.70 -5.16
C CYS A 61 -2.81 -0.26 -6.15
N TYR A 62 -2.22 -1.44 -6.34
CA TYR A 62 -2.72 -2.50 -7.21
C TYR A 62 -3.34 -3.59 -6.34
N ILE A 63 -4.65 -3.80 -6.50
CA ILE A 63 -5.43 -4.76 -5.71
C ILE A 63 -5.69 -6.00 -6.56
N PHE A 64 -5.34 -7.17 -6.01
CA PHE A 64 -5.58 -8.48 -6.60
C PHE A 64 -6.50 -9.31 -5.70
N SER A 65 -7.41 -10.07 -6.30
CA SER A 65 -8.38 -10.90 -5.59
C SER A 65 -8.48 -12.29 -6.20
N LEU A 66 -7.97 -13.30 -5.50
CA LEU A 66 -7.89 -14.69 -5.96
C LEU A 66 -8.14 -15.70 -4.85
N ASP A 67 -8.53 -16.94 -5.17
CA ASP A 67 -8.81 -17.94 -4.14
C ASP A 67 -7.54 -18.45 -3.44
N HIS A 68 -6.54 -18.85 -4.21
CA HIS A 68 -5.28 -19.39 -3.69
C HIS A 68 -4.10 -18.65 -4.32
N LEU A 69 -3.21 -18.08 -3.50
CA LEU A 69 -2.04 -17.35 -3.99
C LEU A 69 -0.82 -18.28 -4.07
N THR A 70 -0.39 -18.58 -5.29
CA THR A 70 0.85 -19.32 -5.57
C THR A 70 2.06 -18.39 -5.73
N LEU A 71 3.26 -18.97 -5.74
CA LEU A 71 4.48 -18.18 -6.00
C LEU A 71 4.46 -17.55 -7.40
N ASP A 72 4.00 -18.27 -8.42
CA ASP A 72 3.97 -17.80 -9.80
C ASP A 72 2.98 -16.65 -9.98
N ASP A 73 1.82 -16.74 -9.33
CA ASP A 73 0.84 -15.64 -9.28
C ASP A 73 1.45 -14.40 -8.64
N TYR A 74 2.10 -14.55 -7.48
CA TYR A 74 2.79 -13.44 -6.82
C TYR A 74 3.82 -12.78 -7.73
N ARG A 75 4.64 -13.55 -8.45
CA ARG A 75 5.65 -13.01 -9.38
C ARG A 75 5.03 -12.30 -10.57
N ARG A 76 3.93 -12.82 -11.11
CA ARG A 76 3.15 -12.18 -12.17
C ARG A 76 2.61 -10.83 -11.70
N PHE A 77 2.01 -10.78 -10.50
CA PHE A 77 1.45 -9.55 -9.93
C PHE A 77 2.54 -8.53 -9.57
N GLU A 78 3.64 -8.98 -8.97
CA GLU A 78 4.81 -8.14 -8.64
C GLU A 78 5.34 -7.46 -9.91
N LYS A 79 5.57 -8.25 -10.97
CA LYS A 79 6.06 -7.73 -12.25
C LYS A 79 5.08 -6.75 -12.88
N TYR A 80 3.79 -7.09 -12.92
CA TYR A 80 2.76 -6.22 -13.49
C TYR A 80 2.66 -4.88 -12.75
N ALA A 81 2.53 -4.91 -11.42
CA ALA A 81 2.42 -3.70 -10.60
C ALA A 81 3.69 -2.85 -10.68
N TYR A 82 4.87 -3.48 -10.71
CA TYR A 82 6.14 -2.79 -10.88
C TYR A 82 6.25 -2.11 -12.25
N ASP A 83 5.99 -2.85 -13.34
CA ASP A 83 6.14 -2.33 -14.69
C ASP A 83 5.14 -1.20 -14.98
N ASP A 84 3.87 -1.40 -14.59
CA ASP A 84 2.84 -0.37 -14.74
C ASP A 84 3.10 0.85 -13.85
N GLY A 85 3.44 0.63 -12.58
CA GLY A 85 3.75 1.70 -11.65
C GLY A 85 4.98 2.51 -12.09
N MET A 86 6.03 1.85 -12.57
CA MET A 86 7.23 2.52 -13.09
C MET A 86 6.94 3.39 -14.31
N ARG A 87 6.06 2.94 -15.22
CA ARG A 87 5.64 3.72 -16.39
C ARG A 87 4.90 5.01 -16.03
N ARG A 88 4.29 5.07 -14.84
CA ARG A 88 3.54 6.24 -14.35
C ARG A 88 4.42 7.27 -13.64
N ILE A 89 5.64 6.89 -13.27
CA ILE A 89 6.54 7.81 -12.58
C ILE A 89 7.17 8.73 -13.60
N THR A 90 7.06 10.04 -13.35
CA THR A 90 7.78 11.07 -14.09
C THR A 90 8.82 11.68 -13.16
N PRO A 91 10.07 11.17 -13.13
CA PRO A 91 11.12 11.73 -12.31
C PRO A 91 11.48 13.13 -12.78
N GLY A 92 11.70 14.05 -11.85
CA GLY A 92 12.11 15.42 -12.17
C GLY A 92 11.85 16.41 -11.05
N HIS A 93 11.90 17.71 -11.38
CA HIS A 93 11.67 18.79 -10.44
C HIS A 93 10.26 18.69 -9.82
N GLY A 94 10.21 18.45 -8.51
CA GLY A 94 8.96 18.29 -7.76
C GLY A 94 8.74 16.86 -7.30
N HIS A 95 9.16 15.84 -8.06
CA HIS A 95 8.99 14.44 -7.65
C HIS A 95 9.88 14.10 -6.44
N LYS A 96 9.25 13.87 -5.29
CA LYS A 96 9.94 13.45 -4.07
C LYS A 96 9.96 11.93 -3.97
N CYS A 97 8.79 11.31 -4.03
CA CYS A 97 8.68 9.88 -3.82
C CYS A 97 7.41 9.29 -4.43
N THR A 98 7.53 8.09 -4.97
CA THR A 98 6.39 7.27 -5.38
C THR A 98 6.35 5.97 -4.60
N ALA A 99 5.20 5.60 -4.06
CA ALA A 99 4.95 4.27 -3.50
C ALA A 99 4.16 3.43 -4.52
N ILE A 100 4.72 2.29 -4.93
CA ILE A 100 3.98 1.28 -5.70
C ILE A 100 3.58 0.20 -4.70
N THR A 101 2.29 0.06 -4.42
CA THR A 101 1.78 -0.86 -3.41
C THR A 101 1.02 -2.01 -4.07
N LEU A 102 1.49 -3.24 -3.92
CA LEU A 102 0.74 -4.44 -4.30
C LEU A 102 -0.04 -4.94 -3.09
N ILE A 103 -1.37 -5.10 -3.24
CA ILE A 103 -2.26 -5.66 -2.22
C ILE A 103 -2.93 -6.91 -2.79
N ALA A 104 -2.65 -8.07 -2.19
CA ALA A 104 -3.33 -9.32 -2.54
C ALA A 104 -4.34 -9.69 -1.44
N VAL A 105 -5.57 -10.01 -1.84
CA VAL A 105 -6.61 -10.56 -0.97
C VAL A 105 -6.92 -11.98 -1.44
N CYS A 106 -6.63 -12.98 -0.60
CA CYS A 106 -6.86 -14.38 -0.95
C CYS A 106 -7.43 -15.19 0.21
N LYS A 107 -8.00 -16.37 -0.10
CA LYS A 107 -8.43 -17.28 0.96
C LYS A 107 -7.23 -17.92 1.63
N SER A 108 -6.38 -18.59 0.84
CA SER A 108 -5.17 -19.25 1.33
C SER A 108 -3.96 -18.88 0.50
N CYS A 109 -2.77 -19.04 1.09
CA CYS A 109 -1.51 -18.66 0.43
C CYS A 109 -0.40 -19.68 0.68
N GLU A 110 0.33 -20.03 -0.38
CA GLU A 110 1.50 -20.89 -0.27
C GLU A 110 2.58 -20.25 0.62
N SER A 111 3.35 -21.08 1.33
CA SER A 111 4.44 -20.61 2.18
C SER A 111 5.51 -19.87 1.39
N ASP A 112 5.82 -20.33 0.18
CA ASP A 112 6.84 -19.71 -0.68
C ASP A 112 6.38 -18.37 -1.26
N ALA A 113 5.11 -18.25 -1.64
CA ALA A 113 4.51 -16.98 -2.03
C ALA A 113 4.56 -15.96 -0.88
N ARG A 114 4.15 -16.36 0.34
CA ARG A 114 4.25 -15.52 1.54
C ARG A 114 5.68 -15.10 1.83
N ARG A 115 6.63 -16.01 1.69
CA ARG A 115 8.05 -15.75 1.93
C ARG A 115 8.61 -14.77 0.89
N ALA A 116 8.29 -14.94 -0.39
CA ALA A 116 8.69 -14.03 -1.45
C ALA A 116 8.12 -12.63 -1.21
N LEU A 117 6.83 -12.54 -0.90
CA LEU A 117 6.14 -11.29 -0.60
C LEU A 117 6.79 -10.53 0.55
N ARG A 118 7.06 -11.19 1.68
CA ARG A 118 7.69 -10.58 2.86
C ARG A 118 9.13 -10.13 2.61
N ARG A 119 9.84 -10.80 1.70
CA ARG A 119 11.24 -10.52 1.35
C ARG A 119 11.40 -9.55 0.18
N CYS A 120 10.31 -9.12 -0.45
CA CYS A 120 10.34 -8.13 -1.51
C CYS A 120 10.99 -6.81 -1.05
N ARG A 121 12.03 -6.39 -1.77
CA ARG A 121 12.85 -5.19 -1.51
C ARG A 121 13.16 -4.45 -2.82
N LEU A 122 12.12 -4.13 -3.58
CA LEU A 122 12.28 -3.33 -4.79
C LEU A 122 12.29 -1.85 -4.40
N HIS A 123 13.39 -1.17 -4.74
CA HIS A 123 13.61 0.25 -4.51
C HIS A 123 14.34 0.82 -5.72
N LYS A 124 13.97 2.03 -6.14
CA LYS A 124 14.63 2.72 -7.25
C LYS A 124 14.89 4.17 -6.88
N GLU A 125 16.15 4.56 -6.90
CA GLU A 125 16.52 5.98 -6.83
C GLU A 125 16.58 6.57 -8.24
N PHE A 126 16.14 7.82 -8.38
CA PHE A 126 16.27 8.60 -9.61
C PHE A 126 17.34 9.68 -9.40
N ARG A 127 18.40 9.65 -10.22
CA ARG A 127 19.58 10.54 -10.14
C ARG A 127 20.10 10.71 -8.70
N PHE A 128 20.45 9.60 -8.05
CA PHE A 128 20.94 9.59 -6.66
C PHE A 128 19.98 10.29 -5.68
N SER A 129 18.67 10.06 -5.87
CA SER A 129 17.57 10.69 -5.12
C SER A 129 17.35 12.18 -5.35
N LEU A 130 18.05 12.82 -6.29
CA LEU A 130 17.82 14.23 -6.65
C LEU A 130 16.47 14.42 -7.37
N ASP A 131 16.06 13.42 -8.15
CA ASP A 131 14.77 13.40 -8.86
C ASP A 131 13.76 12.49 -8.13
N GLY A 132 13.97 12.30 -6.83
CA GLY A 132 13.16 11.46 -5.96
C GLY A 132 13.52 9.97 -6.03
N TRP A 133 12.65 9.16 -5.41
CA TRP A 133 12.80 7.70 -5.37
C TRP A 133 11.45 6.99 -5.49
N MET A 134 11.49 5.68 -5.68
CA MET A 134 10.33 4.80 -5.65
C MET A 134 10.58 3.67 -4.66
N ASP A 135 9.58 3.42 -3.83
CA ASP A 135 9.53 2.27 -2.92
C ASP A 135 8.39 1.32 -3.33
N PHE A 136 8.69 0.01 -3.34
CA PHE A 136 7.70 -1.02 -3.58
C PHE A 136 7.22 -1.62 -2.25
N HIS A 137 5.91 -1.61 -2.06
CA HIS A 137 5.25 -2.15 -0.88
C HIS A 137 4.44 -3.39 -1.27
N THR A 138 4.47 -4.39 -0.41
CA THR A 138 3.62 -5.56 -0.56
C THR A 138 2.77 -5.76 0.68
N ALA A 139 1.52 -6.15 0.45
CA ALA A 139 0.59 -6.49 1.49
C ALA A 139 -0.30 -7.66 1.06
N LEU A 140 -0.52 -8.60 1.97
CA LEU A 140 -1.34 -9.78 1.76
C LEU A 140 -2.34 -9.89 2.90
N ALA A 141 -3.61 -10.04 2.55
CA ALA A 141 -4.67 -10.46 3.46
C ALA A 141 -5.07 -11.91 3.09
N GLU A 142 -4.62 -12.84 3.93
CA GLU A 142 -5.04 -14.25 3.90
C GLU A 142 -6.29 -14.35 4.79
N LEU A 143 -7.39 -14.89 4.26
CA LEU A 143 -8.67 -14.96 4.98
C LEU A 143 -8.83 -16.26 5.77
N ASP A 144 -8.14 -17.33 5.34
CA ASP A 144 -8.11 -18.61 6.02
C ASP A 144 -6.66 -19.18 6.02
N PRO A 145 -5.91 -18.99 7.11
CA PRO A 145 -6.28 -18.29 8.34
C PRO A 145 -6.31 -16.77 8.15
N GLU A 146 -7.21 -16.08 8.88
CA GLU A 146 -7.26 -14.62 8.96
C GLU A 146 -5.91 -14.03 9.41
N ARG A 147 -5.08 -13.62 8.46
CA ARG A 147 -3.72 -13.10 8.71
C ARG A 147 -3.34 -12.04 7.70
N VAL A 148 -2.48 -11.12 8.14
CA VAL A 148 -1.95 -10.06 7.29
C VAL A 148 -0.44 -10.11 7.28
N TYR A 149 0.15 -10.15 6.08
CA TYR A 149 1.59 -10.14 5.86
C TYR A 149 1.98 -8.92 5.03
N THR A 150 3.14 -8.34 5.31
CA THR A 150 3.72 -7.25 4.50
C THR A 150 5.22 -7.44 4.38
N ASN A 151 5.83 -6.81 3.38
CA ASN A 151 7.27 -6.56 3.44
C ASN A 151 7.62 -5.47 4.45
N PHE A 152 8.92 -5.25 4.63
CA PHE A 152 9.44 -4.28 5.60
C PHE A 152 9.03 -2.84 5.26
N SER A 153 9.16 -2.43 3.99
CA SER A 153 8.79 -1.09 3.53
C SER A 153 7.27 -0.84 3.65
N GLY A 154 6.45 -1.85 3.39
CA GLY A 154 4.99 -1.79 3.50
C GLY A 154 4.41 -2.04 4.90
N HIS A 155 5.22 -2.12 5.97
CA HIS A 155 4.74 -2.50 7.31
C HIS A 155 3.56 -1.66 7.82
N LYS A 156 3.50 -0.37 7.46
CA LYS A 156 2.40 0.53 7.85
C LYS A 156 1.04 0.11 7.26
N ASN A 157 1.04 -0.60 6.13
CA ASN A 157 -0.18 -1.06 5.45
C ASN A 157 -0.86 -2.20 6.23
N ALA A 158 -0.08 -2.97 7.01
CA ALA A 158 -0.61 -4.05 7.84
C ALA A 158 -1.68 -3.54 8.83
N GLY A 159 -1.44 -2.38 9.45
CA GLY A 159 -2.37 -1.81 10.42
C GLY A 159 -3.71 -1.38 9.82
N VAL A 160 -3.74 -1.01 8.54
CA VAL A 160 -5.00 -0.69 7.86
C VAL A 160 -5.74 -1.96 7.47
N LEU A 161 -5.07 -2.91 6.83
CA LEU A 161 -5.71 -4.15 6.41
C LEU A 161 -6.29 -4.90 7.62
N LYS A 162 -5.54 -4.99 8.73
CA LYS A 162 -6.03 -5.57 9.99
C LYS A 162 -7.32 -4.91 10.48
N LYS A 163 -7.41 -3.57 10.42
CA LYS A 163 -8.61 -2.82 10.84
C LYS A 163 -9.79 -3.03 9.90
N LEU A 164 -9.55 -3.07 8.59
CA LEU A 164 -10.60 -3.25 7.60
C LEU A 164 -11.21 -4.65 7.69
N PHE A 165 -10.36 -5.67 7.87
CA PHE A 165 -10.79 -7.05 7.89
C PHE A 165 -11.15 -7.59 9.28
N LYS A 166 -10.86 -6.85 10.36
CA LYS A 166 -11.03 -7.30 11.76
C LYS A 166 -10.25 -8.59 12.09
N ILE A 167 -9.20 -8.86 11.32
CA ILE A 167 -8.34 -10.03 11.41
C ILE A 167 -7.49 -10.01 12.70
N LYS A 168 -7.41 -11.14 13.41
CA LYS A 168 -6.55 -11.30 14.62
C LYS A 168 -5.06 -11.21 14.27
N PRO A 169 -4.21 -10.63 15.16
CA PRO A 169 -2.76 -10.61 14.92
C PRO A 169 -2.15 -12.01 15.12
N GLU A 170 -1.35 -12.46 14.16
CA GLU A 170 -0.38 -13.54 14.41
C GLU A 170 0.95 -12.92 14.87
N GLY A 171 1.47 -13.37 16.03
CA GLY A 171 2.86 -13.22 16.46
C GLY A 171 3.46 -11.83 16.28
N GLU A 172 3.22 -10.94 17.25
CA GLU A 172 3.94 -9.68 17.40
C GLU A 172 5.41 -9.97 17.72
N ILE A 173 6.30 -9.90 16.72
CA ILE A 173 7.75 -9.85 16.96
C ILE A 173 8.09 -8.39 17.22
N THR A 174 8.04 -7.98 18.49
CA THR A 174 8.69 -6.76 18.97
C THR A 174 10.20 -7.00 18.97
N ASN A 175 10.88 -6.72 17.87
CA ASN A 175 12.33 -6.47 17.92
C ASN A 175 12.56 -4.97 18.12
N GLU A 176 12.31 -4.51 19.35
CA GLU A 176 13.06 -3.40 19.91
C GLU A 176 14.47 -3.92 20.18
N HIS A 177 15.40 -3.66 19.25
CA HIS A 177 16.86 -3.45 19.46
C HIS A 177 17.64 -3.82 18.19
N SER A 178 17.70 -2.85 17.28
CA SER A 178 18.91 -2.50 16.53
C SER A 178 18.60 -1.16 15.84
N ILE A 179 18.65 -0.10 16.65
CA ILE A 179 18.93 1.23 16.13
C ILE A 179 20.40 1.18 15.75
N ASP A 180 20.70 0.90 14.47
CA ASP A 180 21.82 1.61 13.85
C ASP A 180 21.71 1.70 12.32
N THR A 181 21.83 2.95 11.86
CA THR A 181 22.27 3.41 10.54
C THR A 181 21.68 2.79 9.27
N ALA A 182 20.44 3.21 8.95
CA ALA A 182 20.08 3.64 7.58
C ALA A 182 18.89 4.61 7.64
N ASN A 183 19.07 5.71 8.36
CA ASN A 183 18.15 6.85 8.29
C ASN A 183 18.32 7.53 6.93
N ARG A 184 17.60 7.05 5.92
CA ARG A 184 17.37 7.78 4.67
C ARG A 184 15.87 7.94 4.48
N ASN A 185 15.38 9.09 4.93
CA ASN A 185 14.26 9.83 4.33
C ASN A 185 13.06 8.99 3.90
N CYS A 186 12.56 8.14 4.78
CA CYS A 186 11.42 7.30 4.46
C CYS A 186 10.16 8.18 4.33
N CYS A 187 9.73 8.44 3.09
CA CYS A 187 8.40 8.98 2.74
C CYS A 187 7.23 8.13 3.25
N THR A 188 7.43 7.17 4.15
CA THR A 188 6.42 6.31 4.75
C THR A 188 5.39 7.05 5.61
N GLY A 189 5.34 8.38 5.53
CA GLY A 189 4.24 9.20 6.03
C GLY A 189 3.00 9.23 5.13
N LEU A 190 3.01 8.61 3.93
CA LEU A 190 1.78 8.44 3.16
C LEU A 190 0.92 7.32 3.82
N ARG A 191 0.10 7.65 4.81
CA ARG A 191 -1.27 8.19 4.74
C ARG A 191 -2.36 7.22 4.26
N LEU A 192 -2.08 5.92 4.31
CA LEU A 192 -3.06 4.92 4.78
C LEU A 192 -3.55 5.22 6.23
N SER A 193 -2.83 6.07 6.97
CA SER A 193 -3.32 6.71 8.20
C SER A 193 -4.53 7.63 7.99
N PHE A 194 -4.88 8.06 6.77
CA PHE A 194 -6.14 8.76 6.52
C PHE A 194 -7.37 7.87 6.55
N LEU A 195 -7.21 6.54 6.46
CA LEU A 195 -8.29 5.60 6.75
C LEU A 195 -8.52 5.40 8.25
N ARG A 196 -7.73 6.06 9.12
CA ARG A 196 -7.91 6.01 10.60
C ARG A 196 -9.28 6.47 11.12
N PRO A 197 -10.04 7.40 10.51
CA PRO A 197 -11.33 7.83 11.05
C PRO A 197 -12.42 6.74 11.01
N LEU A 198 -12.25 5.70 10.18
CA LEU A 198 -13.25 4.64 10.03
C LEU A 198 -13.45 3.77 11.28
N ALA A 199 -12.52 3.79 12.24
CA ALA A 199 -12.60 2.94 13.44
C ALA A 199 -13.32 3.60 14.63
N ARG A 200 -13.76 4.86 14.55
CA ARG A 200 -14.39 5.56 15.70
C ARG A 200 -15.90 5.78 15.60
N LYS A 201 -16.54 5.62 14.43
CA LYS A 201 -17.96 6.00 14.26
C LYS A 201 -19.01 4.89 14.46
N ASN A 202 -18.62 3.64 14.77
CA ASN A 202 -19.57 2.56 15.05
C ASN A 202 -19.43 1.98 16.48
N LEU A 203 -19.24 2.84 17.47
CA LEU A 203 -19.58 2.52 18.87
C LEU A 203 -20.93 3.17 19.17
N GLY A 204 -21.98 2.59 18.60
CA GLY A 204 -23.34 2.87 19.04
C GLY A 204 -23.51 2.30 20.44
N HIS A 205 -23.87 3.17 21.38
CA HIS A 205 -24.39 2.82 22.70
C HIS A 205 -25.46 1.73 22.54
N ARG A 206 -25.16 0.51 22.99
CA ARG A 206 -26.20 -0.37 23.52
C ARG A 206 -26.32 -0.03 25.00
N SER A 207 -27.30 0.80 25.32
CA SER A 207 -27.97 0.76 26.61
C SER A 207 -29.16 -0.17 26.43
N ASP A 208 -29.17 -1.26 27.19
CA ASP A 208 -30.35 -2.03 27.61
C ASP A 208 -29.89 -2.94 28.76
N PRO A 209 -30.78 -3.37 29.67
CA PRO A 209 -32.25 -3.26 29.64
C PRO A 209 -32.85 -2.16 30.52
#